data_AF-A0A7S2CJF3-F1
#
_entry.id   AF-A0A7S2CJF3-F1
#
_cell.length_a   1.000
_cell.length_b   1.000
_cell.length_c   1.000
_cell.angle_alpha   90.00
_cell.angle_beta   90.00
_cell.angle_gamma   90.00
#
_symmetry.space_group_name_H-M   'P 1'
#
loop_
_entity.id
_entity.type
_entity.pdbx_description
1 polymer ?
#
loop_
_entity_poly.entity_id
_entity_poly.type
_entity_poly.pdbx_seq_one_letter_code
_entity_poly.pdbx_strand_id
1 'polypeptide(L)'
;MGACASGPDLGSAVLFGEAMAMTCTERISPNELRAFCVDVDPLEIALIAVLNLTSTTKVGIYGDSHPEMPEDWVSLEVRYPNNDQTRLRRSWDETRQICSNVLSGMSLRVLYSEVGSVNTPIAKVLGAELVFTSRSVSARRCALGVPCDTVISVTATTTFANLDTESFDFIPDSPTIIPPLPRDFFYPFFY
;
A
#
# COMPACT_ATOMS: atom_id res chain seq x y z
N MET A 1 1.34 2.00 -19.18
CA MET A 1 2.78 1.91 -18.92
C MET A 1 3.48 2.97 -19.75
N GLY A 2 4.22 3.87 -19.12
CA GLY A 2 4.89 5.00 -19.79
C GLY A 2 6.23 5.34 -19.14
N ALA A 3 7.01 6.21 -19.78
CA ALA A 3 8.22 6.78 -19.19
C ALA A 3 7.85 7.73 -18.03
N CYS A 4 8.71 7.83 -17.01
CA CYS A 4 8.54 8.80 -15.94
C CYS A 4 8.72 10.20 -16.53
N ALA A 5 7.71 11.06 -16.38
CA ALA A 5 7.84 12.48 -16.63
C ALA A 5 8.23 13.18 -15.33
N SER A 6 9.23 14.06 -15.38
CA SER A 6 9.70 14.84 -14.25
C SER A 6 9.29 16.30 -14.40
N GLY A 7 8.48 16.83 -13.49
CA GLY A 7 8.05 18.22 -13.46
C GLY A 7 7.00 18.48 -12.36
N PRO A 8 6.85 19.73 -11.92
CA PRO A 8 6.04 20.09 -10.73
C PRO A 8 4.53 19.90 -10.90
N ASP A 9 4.02 19.87 -12.14
CA ASP A 9 2.57 19.79 -12.46
C ASP A 9 2.12 18.40 -12.99
N LEU A 10 2.88 17.34 -12.73
CA LEU A 10 2.64 15.99 -13.31
C LEU A 10 1.86 15.03 -12.40
N GLY A 11 1.14 15.55 -11.42
CA GLY A 11 0.22 14.75 -10.60
C GLY A 11 -1.06 14.40 -11.36
N SER A 12 -1.40 13.11 -11.47
CA SER A 12 -2.76 12.71 -11.89
C SER A 12 -3.66 12.71 -10.67
N ALA A 13 -4.74 13.49 -10.71
CA ALA A 13 -5.79 13.40 -9.71
C ALA A 13 -6.54 12.07 -9.90
N VAL A 14 -6.85 11.41 -8.78
CA VAL A 14 -7.69 10.20 -8.76
C VAL A 14 -9.08 10.61 -8.28
N LEU A 15 -10.11 10.24 -9.04
CA LEU A 15 -11.49 10.47 -8.64
C LEU A 15 -11.92 9.44 -7.60
N PHE A 16 -12.81 9.84 -6.69
CA PHE A 16 -13.34 8.94 -5.66
C PHE A 16 -14.11 7.77 -6.28
N GLY A 17 -13.84 6.55 -5.82
CA GLY A 17 -14.46 5.33 -6.36
C GLY A 17 -13.82 4.78 -7.63
N GLU A 18 -12.85 5.50 -8.23
CA GLU A 18 -12.14 5.02 -9.42
C GLU A 18 -10.79 4.41 -9.04
N ALA A 19 -10.73 3.07 -9.05
CA ALA A 19 -9.47 2.37 -8.86
C ALA A 19 -8.50 2.71 -10.00
N MET A 20 -7.32 3.24 -9.66
CA MET A 20 -6.31 3.64 -10.63
C MET A 20 -5.03 2.85 -10.41
N ALA A 21 -4.40 2.39 -11.48
CA ALA A 21 -3.07 1.80 -11.44
C ALA A 21 -2.20 2.45 -12.52
N MET A 22 -1.13 3.11 -12.08
CA MET A 22 -0.16 3.78 -12.94
C MET A 22 1.21 3.14 -12.73
N THR A 23 1.86 2.73 -13.81
CA THR A 23 3.23 2.25 -13.78
C THR A 23 4.11 3.11 -14.67
N CYS A 24 5.13 3.70 -14.06
CA CYS A 24 6.26 4.26 -14.77
C CYS A 24 7.37 3.22 -14.88
N THR A 25 8.04 3.19 -16.04
CA THR A 25 9.31 2.47 -16.21
C THR A 25 10.40 3.42 -16.71
N GLU A 26 11.61 3.28 -16.16
CA GLU A 26 12.79 4.03 -16.57
C GLU A 26 13.96 3.08 -16.83
N ARG A 27 14.79 3.42 -17.83
CA ARG A 27 16.00 2.66 -18.17
C ARG A 27 17.20 3.42 -17.62
N ILE A 28 17.99 2.73 -16.82
CA ILE A 28 19.11 3.32 -16.09
C ILE A 28 20.36 2.49 -16.36
N SER A 29 21.46 3.16 -16.69
CA SER A 29 22.77 2.52 -16.85
C SER A 29 23.36 2.11 -15.48
N PRO A 30 24.29 1.15 -15.40
CA PRO A 30 24.83 0.72 -14.11
C PRO A 30 25.52 1.83 -13.31
N ASN A 31 26.16 2.80 -13.99
CA ASN A 31 26.79 3.95 -13.32
C ASN A 31 25.74 4.90 -12.72
N GLU A 32 24.65 5.14 -13.44
CA GLU A 32 23.51 5.93 -12.95
C GLU A 32 22.77 5.20 -11.83
N LEU A 33 22.66 3.86 -11.89
CA LEU A 33 22.07 3.05 -10.82
C LEU A 33 22.89 3.18 -9.54
N ARG A 34 24.22 3.18 -9.64
CA ARG A 34 25.10 3.44 -8.51
C ARG A 34 24.87 4.84 -7.94
N ALA A 35 24.87 5.88 -8.78
CA ALA A 35 24.61 7.25 -8.34
C ALA A 35 23.22 7.39 -7.67
N PHE A 36 22.20 6.75 -8.24
CA PHE A 36 20.84 6.71 -7.70
C PHE A 36 20.76 6.05 -6.31
N CYS A 37 21.70 5.18 -5.95
CA CYS A 37 21.66 4.40 -4.71
C CYS A 37 22.64 4.86 -3.63
N VAL A 38 23.61 5.68 -4.01
CA VAL A 38 24.60 6.27 -3.10
C VAL A 38 24.09 7.60 -2.53
N ASP A 39 23.21 8.29 -3.24
CA ASP A 39 22.64 9.56 -2.80
C ASP A 39 21.19 9.45 -2.29
N VAL A 40 20.91 10.28 -1.28
CA VAL A 40 19.61 10.77 -0.81
C VAL A 40 18.90 9.97 0.30
N ASP A 41 18.47 10.76 1.30
CA ASP A 41 17.56 10.44 2.40
C ASP A 41 16.21 9.93 1.85
N PRO A 42 15.56 8.89 2.43
CA PRO A 42 14.28 8.36 1.95
C PRO A 42 13.16 9.40 1.76
N LEU A 43 13.20 10.53 2.47
CA LEU A 43 12.18 11.59 2.40
C LEU A 43 12.41 12.60 1.26
N GLU A 44 13.63 12.68 0.74
CA GLU A 44 13.99 13.58 -0.37
C GLU A 44 13.86 12.88 -1.73
N ILE A 45 13.38 11.63 -1.75
CA ILE A 45 12.95 10.99 -2.98
C ILE A 45 11.87 11.90 -3.58
N ALA A 46 12.15 12.46 -4.76
CA ALA A 46 11.27 13.42 -5.45
C ALA A 46 9.79 12.95 -5.47
N LEU A 47 9.57 11.64 -5.57
CA LEU A 47 8.25 11.02 -5.56
C LEU A 47 7.49 11.18 -4.21
N ILE A 48 8.19 11.08 -3.09
CA ILE A 48 7.62 11.27 -1.74
C ILE A 48 7.55 12.77 -1.40
N ALA A 49 8.55 13.54 -1.83
CA ALA A 49 8.55 15.00 -1.70
C ALA A 49 7.36 15.64 -2.45
N VAL A 50 7.01 15.13 -3.64
CA VAL A 50 5.82 15.56 -4.40
C VAL A 50 4.51 15.27 -3.65
N LEU A 51 4.45 14.20 -2.86
CA LEU A 51 3.27 13.90 -2.06
C LEU A 51 3.10 14.87 -0.87
N ASN A 52 4.12 15.68 -0.55
CA ASN A 52 4.14 16.63 0.56
C ASN A 52 3.52 16.05 1.85
N LEU A 53 3.87 14.81 2.14
CA LEU A 53 3.33 14.07 3.28
C LEU A 53 3.92 14.65 4.55
N THR A 54 3.09 15.30 5.33
CA THR A 54 3.43 15.71 6.68
C THR A 54 2.81 14.73 7.67
N SER A 55 3.25 14.75 8.92
CA SER A 55 2.60 13.98 10.00
C SER A 55 1.15 14.39 10.25
N THR A 56 0.64 15.40 9.55
CA THR A 56 -0.72 15.94 9.64
C THR A 56 -1.50 15.79 8.34
N THR A 57 -1.06 14.95 7.39
CA THR A 57 -1.85 14.70 6.18
C THR A 57 -3.16 14.02 6.56
N LYS A 58 -4.26 14.61 6.12
CA LYS A 58 -5.62 14.12 6.37
C LYS A 58 -6.40 14.03 5.07
N VAL A 59 -7.43 13.19 5.07
CA VAL A 59 -8.37 13.00 3.97
C VAL A 59 -9.75 13.42 4.46
N GLY A 60 -10.52 14.12 3.63
CA GLY A 60 -11.89 14.49 3.94
C GLY A 60 -12.77 13.24 4.05
N ILE A 61 -13.62 13.19 5.08
CA ILE A 61 -14.61 12.13 5.28
C ILE A 61 -15.68 12.18 4.19
N TYR A 62 -16.05 13.39 3.77
CA TYR A 62 -17.04 13.65 2.72
C TYR A 62 -16.42 14.50 1.60
N GLY A 63 -17.14 14.61 0.48
CA GLY A 63 -16.70 15.44 -0.64
C GLY A 63 -16.66 16.95 -0.33
N ASP A 64 -17.36 17.38 0.72
CA ASP A 64 -17.53 18.77 1.16
C ASP A 64 -16.99 19.04 2.57
N SER A 65 -16.08 18.19 3.07
CA SER A 65 -15.43 18.36 4.38
C SER A 65 -14.87 19.77 4.59
N HIS A 66 -15.26 20.43 5.70
CA HIS A 66 -14.84 21.81 5.95
C HIS A 66 -13.42 21.84 6.56
N PRO A 67 -12.49 22.68 6.06
CA PRO A 67 -11.11 22.74 6.58
C PRO A 67 -10.97 23.17 8.05
N GLU A 68 -12.03 23.75 8.62
CA GLU A 68 -12.03 24.27 10.00
C GLU A 68 -12.64 23.27 10.99
N MET A 69 -13.26 22.18 10.51
CA MET A 69 -13.92 21.17 11.34
C MET A 69 -13.05 19.91 11.40
N PRO A 70 -12.28 19.67 12.47
CA PRO A 70 -11.37 18.51 12.53
C PRO A 70 -12.09 17.16 12.46
N GLU A 71 -13.37 17.12 12.84
CA GLU A 71 -14.24 15.94 12.82
C GLU A 71 -14.58 15.48 11.39
N ASP A 72 -14.44 16.34 10.39
CA ASP A 72 -14.68 16.04 8.98
C ASP A 72 -13.47 15.41 8.29
N TRP A 73 -12.39 15.14 9.02
CA TRP A 73 -11.13 14.68 8.47
C TRP A 73 -10.64 13.40 9.15
N VAL A 74 -10.23 12.43 8.34
CA VAL A 74 -9.56 11.22 8.80
C VAL A 74 -8.06 11.32 8.55
N SER A 75 -7.25 10.83 9.49
CA SER A 75 -5.79 10.81 9.32
C SER A 75 -5.38 9.82 8.24
N LEU A 76 -4.42 10.21 7.39
CA LEU A 76 -3.79 9.30 6.45
C LEU A 76 -2.70 8.51 7.16
N GLU A 77 -2.89 7.20 7.32
CA GLU A 77 -1.87 6.33 7.89
C GLU A 77 -0.80 6.00 6.85
N VAL A 78 0.44 6.41 7.11
CA VAL A 78 1.57 6.12 6.22
C VAL A 78 2.29 4.87 6.72
N ARG A 79 2.36 3.84 5.88
CA ARG A 79 3.06 2.58 6.18
C ARG A 79 4.28 2.38 5.32
N TYR A 80 5.40 2.22 6.01
CA TYR A 80 6.68 1.90 5.43
C TYR A 80 6.88 0.38 5.30
N PRO A 81 7.80 -0.09 4.43
CA PRO A 81 8.15 -1.49 4.36
C PRO A 81 8.61 -2.01 5.73
N ASN A 82 7.96 -3.07 6.23
CA ASN A 82 8.16 -3.61 7.58
C ASN A 82 7.96 -2.59 8.71
N ASN A 83 7.13 -1.55 8.50
CA ASN A 83 6.89 -0.45 9.43
C ASN A 83 8.15 0.32 9.85
N ASP A 84 9.19 0.32 9.01
CA ASP A 84 10.47 0.97 9.28
C ASP A 84 10.86 1.90 8.13
N GLN A 85 10.91 3.20 8.40
CA GLN A 85 11.25 4.23 7.42
C GLN A 85 12.66 4.05 6.85
N THR A 86 13.59 3.49 7.62
CA THR A 86 14.96 3.23 7.16
C THR A 86 15.02 2.20 6.04
N ARG A 87 13.96 1.39 5.86
CA ARG A 87 13.81 0.44 4.74
C ARG A 87 13.52 1.08 3.39
N LEU A 88 13.35 2.41 3.36
CA LEU A 88 13.38 3.20 2.14
C LEU A 88 14.75 3.83 1.87
N ARG A 89 15.70 3.73 2.81
CA ARG A 89 17.06 4.24 2.60
C ARG A 89 17.80 3.31 1.64
N ARG A 90 18.07 3.83 0.45
CA ARG A 90 18.80 3.11 -0.59
C ARG A 90 20.23 2.82 -0.15
N SER A 91 20.75 1.68 -0.58
CA SER A 91 22.12 1.27 -0.29
C SER A 91 22.66 0.50 -1.48
N TRP A 92 23.88 0.85 -1.88
CA TRP A 92 24.59 0.19 -2.97
C TRP A 92 25.58 -0.85 -2.46
N ASP A 93 25.51 -2.07 -2.98
CA ASP A 93 26.48 -3.13 -2.78
C ASP A 93 27.37 -3.24 -4.03
N GLU A 94 28.62 -2.78 -3.93
CA GLU A 94 29.61 -2.83 -5.01
C GLU A 94 29.93 -4.26 -5.46
N THR A 95 29.96 -5.21 -4.53
CA THR A 95 30.37 -6.59 -4.81
C THR A 95 29.31 -7.30 -5.66
N ARG A 96 28.05 -7.08 -5.30
CA ARG A 96 26.92 -7.72 -5.98
C ARG A 96 26.32 -6.88 -7.10
N GLN A 97 26.71 -5.61 -7.21
CA GLN A 97 26.12 -4.62 -8.12
C GLN A 97 24.58 -4.54 -7.91
N ILE A 98 24.18 -4.50 -6.64
CA ILE A 98 22.78 -4.47 -6.21
C ILE A 98 22.50 -3.16 -5.48
N CYS A 99 21.43 -2.51 -5.89
CA CYS A 99 20.81 -1.45 -5.12
C CYS A 99 19.67 -2.01 -4.27
N SER A 100 19.79 -1.90 -2.96
CA SER A 100 18.73 -2.29 -2.03
C SER A 100 17.79 -1.13 -1.72
N ASN A 101 16.56 -1.46 -1.31
CA ASN A 101 15.55 -0.51 -0.83
C ASN A 101 15.11 0.54 -1.87
N VAL A 102 15.08 0.18 -3.16
CA VAL A 102 14.51 1.03 -4.21
C VAL A 102 12.99 1.05 -4.07
N LEU A 103 12.40 2.25 -3.96
CA LEU A 103 10.94 2.41 -3.96
C LEU A 103 10.37 1.85 -5.28
N SER A 104 9.57 0.80 -5.18
CA SER A 104 8.96 0.12 -6.33
C SER A 104 7.48 0.43 -6.48
N GLY A 105 6.83 0.93 -5.43
CA GLY A 105 5.44 1.27 -5.53
C GLY A 105 4.84 1.93 -4.31
N MET A 106 3.71 2.56 -4.55
CA MET A 106 2.85 3.23 -3.59
C MET A 106 1.42 2.71 -3.79
N SER A 107 0.72 2.46 -2.68
CA SER A 107 -0.66 1.99 -2.71
C SER A 107 -1.49 2.82 -1.75
N LEU A 108 -2.38 3.65 -2.29
CA LEU A 108 -3.38 4.37 -1.52
C LEU A 108 -4.62 3.50 -1.39
N ARG A 109 -4.99 3.19 -0.16
CA ARG A 109 -6.15 2.38 0.17
C ARG A 109 -7.11 3.24 0.93
N VAL A 110 -8.30 3.40 0.37
CA VAL A 110 -9.37 4.19 0.99
C VAL A 110 -10.48 3.23 1.38
N LEU A 111 -10.76 3.18 2.68
CA LEU A 111 -11.88 2.45 3.24
C LEU A 111 -13.06 3.40 3.38
N TYR A 112 -14.19 3.03 2.81
CA TYR A 112 -15.41 3.83 2.87
C TYR A 112 -16.63 2.95 3.14
N SER A 113 -17.72 3.60 3.55
CA SER A 113 -19.03 2.98 3.77
C SER A 113 -20.10 3.97 3.32
N GLU A 114 -21.29 3.46 3.01
CA GLU A 114 -22.43 4.25 2.60
C GLU A 114 -23.32 4.56 3.81
N VAL A 115 -23.51 5.86 4.10
CA VAL A 115 -24.34 6.32 5.22
C VAL A 115 -25.52 7.15 4.71
N GLY A 116 -26.63 7.15 5.46
CA GLY A 116 -27.80 7.97 5.17
C GLY A 116 -29.01 7.17 4.69
N SER A 117 -29.82 7.77 3.82
CA SER A 117 -31.05 7.16 3.30
C SER A 117 -30.74 6.04 2.32
N VAL A 118 -31.47 4.93 2.41
CA VAL A 118 -31.34 3.78 1.50
C VAL A 118 -31.49 4.20 0.02
N ASN A 119 -32.28 5.24 -0.25
CA ASN A 119 -32.51 5.71 -1.62
C ASN A 119 -31.45 6.69 -2.13
N THR A 120 -30.67 7.30 -1.23
CA THR A 120 -29.64 8.29 -1.55
C THR A 120 -28.49 8.16 -0.54
N PRO A 121 -27.72 7.06 -0.60
CA PRO A 121 -26.56 6.88 0.27
C PRO A 121 -25.48 7.90 -0.06
N ILE A 122 -24.77 8.35 0.96
CA ILE A 122 -23.62 9.25 0.86
C ILE A 122 -22.38 8.45 1.26
N ALA A 123 -21.35 8.45 0.41
CA ALA A 123 -20.09 7.79 0.74
C ALA A 123 -19.36 8.54 1.85
N LYS A 124 -19.03 7.80 2.91
CA LYS A 124 -18.27 8.26 4.07
C LYS A 124 -16.94 7.52 4.12
N VAL A 125 -15.83 8.26 4.05
CA VAL A 125 -14.50 7.67 4.26
C VAL A 125 -14.31 7.36 5.74
N LEU A 126 -13.97 6.10 6.04
CA LEU A 126 -13.72 5.61 7.39
C LEU A 126 -12.22 5.63 7.73
N GLY A 127 -11.37 5.46 6.72
CA GLY A 127 -9.93 5.36 6.88
C GLY A 127 -9.19 5.47 5.55
N ALA A 128 -7.96 5.96 5.60
CA ALA A 128 -7.06 5.98 4.45
C ALA A 128 -5.67 5.52 4.88
N GLU A 129 -5.07 4.65 4.07
CA GLU A 129 -3.74 4.09 4.30
C GLU A 129 -2.89 4.26 3.04
N LEU A 130 -1.67 4.78 3.18
CA LEU A 130 -0.68 4.86 2.13
C LEU A 130 0.45 3.87 2.41
N VAL A 131 0.54 2.83 1.59
CA VAL A 131 1.52 1.76 1.75
C VAL A 131 2.66 1.91 0.74
N PHE A 132 3.88 1.99 1.23
CA PHE A 132 5.08 1.98 0.41
C PHE A 132 5.67 0.58 0.28
N THR A 133 6.16 0.27 -0.92
CA THR A 133 6.84 -0.99 -1.22
C THR A 133 8.23 -0.71 -1.78
N SER A 134 9.23 -1.42 -1.27
CA SER A 134 10.60 -1.35 -1.75
C SER A 134 11.05 -2.70 -2.31
N ARG A 135 12.01 -2.66 -3.24
CA ARG A 135 12.63 -3.84 -3.83
C ARG A 135 14.13 -3.61 -4.01
N SER A 136 14.87 -4.69 -4.11
CA SER A 136 16.27 -4.64 -4.54
C SER A 136 16.36 -4.77 -6.05
N VAL A 137 17.18 -3.93 -6.68
CA VAL A 137 17.43 -3.90 -8.12
C VAL A 137 18.89 -4.26 -8.37
N SER A 138 19.12 -5.35 -9.10
CA SER A 138 20.45 -5.73 -9.55
C SER A 138 20.77 -5.10 -10.91
N ALA A 139 21.99 -4.59 -11.08
CA ALA A 139 22.46 -4.15 -12.38
C ALA A 139 22.43 -5.30 -13.40
N ARG A 140 21.78 -5.07 -14.54
CA ARG A 140 21.67 -6.05 -15.61
C ARG A 140 23.04 -6.29 -16.26
N ARG A 141 23.38 -7.57 -16.47
CA ARG A 141 24.54 -8.00 -17.26
C ARG A 141 24.04 -8.61 -18.56
N CYS A 142 24.62 -8.18 -19.67
CA CYS A 142 24.28 -8.70 -21.00
C CYS A 142 25.28 -9.79 -21.43
N ALA A 143 25.04 -10.38 -22.61
CA ALA A 143 25.95 -11.38 -23.17
C ALA A 143 27.40 -10.86 -23.14
N LEU A 144 28.35 -11.75 -22.83
CA LEU A 144 29.77 -11.44 -22.65
C LEU A 144 30.13 -10.61 -21.39
N GLY A 145 29.21 -10.48 -20.42
CA GLY A 145 29.50 -9.82 -19.14
C GLY A 145 29.54 -8.28 -19.23
N VAL A 146 29.09 -7.72 -20.35
CA VAL A 146 29.04 -6.28 -20.57
C VAL A 146 27.89 -5.66 -19.76
N PRO A 147 28.11 -4.53 -19.06
CA PRO A 147 27.04 -3.80 -18.39
C PRO A 147 25.98 -3.35 -19.40
N CYS A 148 24.71 -3.48 -19.03
CA CYS A 148 23.61 -2.96 -19.83
C CYS A 148 22.50 -2.35 -18.99
N ASP A 149 21.62 -1.61 -19.67
CA ASP A 149 20.58 -0.85 -18.99
C ASP A 149 19.64 -1.76 -18.20
N THR A 150 19.38 -1.31 -16.98
CA THR A 150 18.45 -1.95 -16.05
C THR A 150 17.13 -1.20 -16.11
N VAL A 151 16.03 -1.93 -16.19
CA VAL A 151 14.70 -1.34 -16.16
C VAL A 151 14.25 -1.26 -14.70
N ILE A 152 14.05 -0.05 -14.20
CA ILE A 152 13.33 0.18 -12.94
C ILE A 152 11.89 0.53 -13.25
N SER A 153 10.99 0.20 -12.33
CA SER A 153 9.56 0.44 -12.49
C SER A 153 8.97 0.84 -11.15
N VAL A 154 8.20 1.91 -11.15
CA VAL A 154 7.46 2.38 -9.99
C VAL A 154 5.97 2.30 -10.30
N THR A 155 5.21 1.66 -9.41
CA THR A 155 3.76 1.51 -9.58
C THR A 155 3.01 2.26 -8.49
N ALA A 156 2.14 3.18 -8.88
CA ALA A 156 1.16 3.81 -8.01
C ALA A 156 -0.19 3.12 -8.20
N THR A 157 -0.83 2.75 -7.10
CA THR A 157 -2.16 2.12 -7.11
C THR A 157 -3.07 2.83 -6.14
N THR A 158 -4.33 2.97 -6.51
CA THR A 158 -5.40 3.45 -5.65
C THR A 158 -6.53 2.42 -5.63
N THR A 159 -6.96 2.03 -4.45
CA THR A 159 -8.05 1.07 -4.26
C THR A 159 -9.06 1.61 -3.26
N PHE A 160 -10.34 1.46 -3.60
CA PHE A 160 -11.46 1.80 -2.73
C PHE A 160 -12.12 0.51 -2.25
N ALA A 161 -12.21 0.34 -0.93
CA ALA A 161 -12.86 -0.81 -0.31
C ALA A 161 -14.13 -0.34 0.41
N ASN A 162 -15.27 -0.95 0.06
CA ASN A 162 -16.53 -0.73 0.76
C ASN A 162 -16.62 -1.69 1.95
N LEU A 163 -16.97 -1.19 3.14
CA LEU A 163 -17.14 -2.01 4.34
C LEU A 163 -18.52 -2.70 4.38
N ASP A 164 -19.52 -2.16 3.69
CA ASP A 164 -20.90 -2.66 3.73
C ASP A 164 -21.12 -3.90 2.84
N THR A 165 -20.12 -4.31 2.05
CA THR A 165 -20.28 -5.40 1.07
C THR A 165 -20.36 -6.81 1.67
N GLU A 166 -20.00 -7.03 2.93
CA GLU A 166 -20.19 -8.34 3.59
C GLU A 166 -20.53 -8.17 5.08
N SER A 167 -21.82 -8.25 5.43
CA SER A 167 -22.19 -8.65 6.79
C SER A 167 -21.73 -10.10 6.97
N PHE A 168 -20.59 -10.31 7.63
CA PHE A 168 -20.23 -11.63 8.10
C PHE A 168 -21.26 -12.01 9.17
N ASP A 169 -22.23 -12.86 8.81
CA ASP A 169 -22.99 -13.60 9.81
C ASP A 169 -21.98 -14.41 10.61
N PHE A 170 -21.59 -13.90 11.78
CA PHE A 170 -20.78 -14.64 12.73
C PHE A 170 -21.62 -15.83 13.18
N ILE A 171 -21.39 -16.98 12.57
CA ILE A 171 -21.93 -18.26 13.03
C ILE A 171 -20.96 -18.76 14.09
N PRO A 172 -21.29 -18.67 15.40
CA PRO A 172 -20.44 -19.25 16.42
C PRO A 172 -20.31 -20.76 16.20
N ASP A 173 -19.15 -21.32 16.54
CA ASP A 173 -18.99 -22.76 16.58
C ASP A 173 -20.04 -23.39 17.50
N SER A 174 -20.64 -24.49 17.04
CA SER A 174 -21.68 -25.19 17.79
C SER A 174 -21.12 -25.60 19.16
N PRO A 175 -21.71 -25.17 20.29
CA PRO A 175 -21.20 -25.52 21.60
C PRO A 175 -21.21 -27.04 21.75
N THR A 176 -20.11 -27.60 22.26
CA THR A 176 -20.02 -29.03 22.53
C THR A 176 -20.88 -29.36 23.75
N ILE A 177 -22.17 -29.63 23.52
CA ILE A 177 -23.17 -29.91 24.57
C ILE A 177 -23.03 -31.32 25.15
N ILE A 178 -22.31 -32.23 24.49
CA ILE A 178 -22.22 -33.63 24.89
C ILE A 178 -20.93 -33.87 25.68
N PRO A 179 -20.96 -33.92 27.03
CA PRO A 179 -19.85 -34.41 27.81
C PRO A 179 -19.58 -35.89 27.47
N PRO A 180 -18.34 -36.39 27.58
CA PRO A 180 -18.05 -37.80 27.38
C PRO A 180 -18.90 -38.63 28.34
N LEU A 181 -19.79 -39.46 27.78
CA LEU A 181 -20.64 -40.37 28.54
C LEU A 181 -19.76 -41.36 29.31
N PRO A 182 -20.02 -41.59 30.62
CA PRO A 182 -19.34 -42.62 31.39
C PRO A 182 -19.53 -43.99 30.72
N ARG A 183 -18.51 -44.85 30.82
CA ARG A 183 -18.49 -46.19 30.18
C ARG A 183 -19.60 -47.14 30.66
N ASP A 184 -20.35 -46.76 31.70
CA ASP A 184 -21.38 -47.58 32.35
C ASP A 184 -22.82 -47.15 32.04
N PHE A 185 -23.05 -46.22 31.10
CA PHE A 185 -24.41 -45.74 30.79
C PHE A 185 -25.36 -46.86 30.30
N PHE A 186 -24.82 -47.95 29.74
CA PHE A 186 -25.60 -49.06 29.19
C PHE A 186 -25.49 -50.36 29.99
N TYR A 187 -25.01 -50.33 31.24
CA TYR A 187 -24.96 -51.54 32.07
C TYR A 187 -26.31 -51.79 32.79
N PRO A 188 -26.88 -53.02 32.78
CA PRO A 188 -26.46 -54.25 32.12
C PRO A 188 -27.45 -54.64 31.00
N PHE A 189 -27.36 -54.05 29.81
CA PHE A 189 -28.13 -54.53 28.65
C PHE A 189 -27.37 -55.50 27.74
N PHE A 190 -26.30 -56.13 28.26
CA PHE A 190 -25.68 -57.28 27.62
C PHE A 190 -26.16 -58.58 28.29
N TYR A 191 -27.16 -59.22 27.68
CA TYR A 191 -27.41 -60.66 27.76
C TYR A 191 -27.80 -61.17 26.38
#